data_AF-A0A522XRK6-F1
#
_entry.id   AF-A0A522XRK6-F1
#
_cell.length_a   1.000
_cell.length_b   1.000
_cell.length_c   1.000
_cell.angle_alpha   90.00
_cell.angle_beta   90.00
_cell.angle_gamma   90.00
#
_symmetry.space_group_name_H-M   'P 1'
#
loop_
_entity.id
_entity.type
_entity.pdbx_description
1 polymer ?
#
loop_
_entity_poly.entity_id
_entity_poly.type
_entity_poly.pdbx_seq_one_letter_code
_entity_poly.pdbx_strand_id
1 'polypeptide(L)' 'MIMSSRRDFLSASGALVGAALVSRAQAALIPEAPMQGSASTQAPLAPPNGRPYHPVVTLNGWT' A
#
# COMPACT_ATOMS: atom_id res chain seq x y z
N MET A 1 33.38 -6.31 13.13
CA MET A 1 33.05 -5.11 13.93
C MET A 1 32.17 -4.24 13.06
N ILE A 2 30.87 -4.13 13.35
CA ILE A 2 29.97 -3.27 12.56
C ILE A 2 30.33 -1.82 12.89
N MET A 3 30.81 -1.05 11.92
CA MET A 3 31.05 0.38 12.07
C MET A 3 29.71 1.13 12.02
N SER A 4 29.21 1.60 13.15
CA SER A 4 28.09 2.55 13.18
C SER A 4 28.55 3.91 12.66
N SER A 5 28.00 4.36 11.53
CA SER A 5 28.24 5.70 10.98
C SER A 5 27.16 6.70 11.42
N ARG A 6 27.45 8.00 11.32
CA ARG A 6 26.44 9.07 11.55
C ARG A 6 25.21 8.90 10.66
N ARG A 7 25.39 8.39 9.44
CA ARG A 7 24.30 8.11 8.51
C ARG A 7 23.39 7.01 9.04
N ASP A 8 23.97 5.96 9.62
CA ASP A 8 23.19 4.85 10.17
C ASP A 8 22.38 5.31 11.40
N PHE A 9 22.99 6.13 12.26
CA PHE A 9 22.30 6.76 13.38
C PHE A 9 21.13 7.64 12.90
N LEU A 10 21.37 8.58 11.96
CA LEU A 10 20.33 9.46 11.46
C LEU A 10 19.21 8.70 10.73
N SER A 11 19.56 7.64 9.99
CA SER A 11 18.57 6.79 9.31
C SER A 11 17.71 6.03 10.31
N ALA A 12 18.32 5.46 11.35
CA ALA A 12 17.60 4.76 12.41
C ALA A 12 16.72 5.70 13.25
N SER A 13 17.25 6.86 13.66
CA SER A 13 16.49 7.88 14.39
C SER A 13 15.35 8.45 13.55
N GLY A 14 15.58 8.72 12.26
CA GLY A 14 14.55 9.18 11.33
C GLY A 14 13.42 8.16 11.16
N ALA A 15 13.76 6.87 11.03
CA ALA A 15 12.78 5.79 10.94
C ALA A 15 11.93 5.66 12.22
N LEU A 16 12.54 5.75 13.40
CA LEU A 16 11.83 5.71 14.69
C LEU A 16 10.87 6.88 14.87
N VAL A 17 11.33 8.11 14.55
CA VAL A 17 10.46 9.30 14.61
C VAL A 17 9.32 9.18 13.60
N GLY A 18 9.60 8.77 12.37
CA GLY A 18 8.57 8.54 11.34
C GLY A 18 7.51 7.52 11.76
N ALA A 19 7.92 6.41 12.39
CA ALA A 19 7.00 5.41 12.92
C ALA A 19 6.15 5.96 14.08
N ALA A 20 6.72 6.81 14.95
CA ALA A 20 5.99 7.43 16.06
C ALA A 20 4.93 8.45 15.60
N LEU A 21 5.05 9.01 14.39
CA LEU A 21 4.05 9.93 13.82
C LEU A 21 2.78 9.21 13.34
N VAL A 22 2.85 7.90 13.09
CA VAL A 22 1.69 7.10 12.70
C VAL A 22 0.94 6.68 13.97
N SER A 23 -0.09 7.45 14.34
CA SER A 23 -0.91 7.11 15.51
C SER A 23 -1.95 6.03 15.17
N ARG A 24 -2.30 5.21 16.16
CA ARG A 24 -3.38 4.20 16.02
C ARG A 24 -4.72 4.83 15.64
N ALA A 25 -4.99 6.05 16.12
CA ALA A 25 -6.19 6.80 15.76
C ALA A 25 -6.20 7.20 14.28
N GLN A 26 -5.04 7.61 13.73
CA GLN A 26 -4.93 7.91 12.30
C GLN A 26 -5.01 6.64 11.44
N ALA A 27 -4.46 5.52 11.92
CA ALA A 27 -4.58 4.23 11.23
C ALA A 27 -6.04 3.76 11.12
N ALA A 28 -6.93 4.15 12.05
CA ALA A 28 -8.36 3.84 11.99
C ALA A 28 -9.10 4.60 10.88
N LEU A 29 -8.48 5.64 10.28
CA LEU A 29 -9.02 6.37 9.14
C LEU A 29 -8.64 5.75 7.79
N ILE A 30 -7.80 4.71 7.79
CA ILE A 30 -7.46 3.99 6.56
C ILE A 30 -8.74 3.32 6.04
N PRO A 31 -9.13 3.55 4.77
CA PRO A 31 -10.28 2.88 4.19
C PRO A 31 -10.13 1.37 4.21
N GLU A 32 -11.23 0.66 4.43
CA GLU A 32 -11.24 -0.80 4.35
C GLU A 32 -10.90 -1.27 2.94
N ALA A 33 -10.21 -2.41 2.85
CA ALA A 33 -9.91 -3.03 1.57
C ALA A 33 -11.23 -3.48 0.89
N PRO A 34 -11.39 -3.24 -0.43
CA PRO A 34 -12.48 -3.82 -1.20
C PRO A 34 -12.62 -5.33 -0.96
N MET A 35 -13.80 -5.76 -0.54
CA MET A 35 -14.10 -7.18 -0.33
C MET A 35 -14.91 -7.73 -1.50
N GLN A 36 -14.53 -8.91 -1.98
CA GLN A 36 -15.26 -9.63 -3.02
C GLN A 36 -16.15 -10.71 -2.37
N GLY A 37 -17.47 -10.57 -2.55
CA GLY A 37 -18.47 -11.42 -1.89
C GLY A 37 -18.74 -12.76 -2.58
N SER A 38 -18.14 -13.02 -3.75
CA SER A 38 -18.31 -14.29 -4.48
C SER A 38 -17.03 -14.73 -5.16
N ALA A 39 -16.91 -16.03 -5.41
CA ALA A 39 -15.80 -16.60 -6.19
C ALA A 39 -15.90 -16.29 -7.71
N SER A 40 -16.95 -15.61 -8.17
CA SER A 40 -17.09 -15.25 -9.58
C SER A 40 -16.01 -14.24 -9.97
N THR A 41 -15.39 -14.51 -11.10
CA THR A 41 -14.47 -13.59 -11.77
C THR A 41 -15.21 -12.31 -12.17
N GLN A 42 -14.59 -11.15 -11.97
CA GLN A 42 -15.12 -9.87 -12.44
C GLN A 42 -14.72 -9.59 -13.88
N ALA A 43 -15.54 -8.81 -14.58
CA ALA A 43 -15.19 -8.33 -15.91
C ALA A 43 -13.98 -7.38 -15.84
N PRO A 44 -13.13 -7.34 -16.89
CA PRO A 44 -12.03 -6.39 -16.97
C PRO A 44 -12.55 -4.94 -16.89
N LEU A 45 -11.94 -4.11 -16.04
CA LEU A 45 -12.32 -2.71 -15.91
C LEU A 45 -11.47 -1.85 -16.86
N ALA A 46 -12.10 -1.18 -17.81
CA ALA A 46 -11.42 -0.18 -18.62
C ALA A 46 -11.30 1.14 -17.82
N PRO A 47 -10.17 1.85 -17.91
CA PRO A 47 -10.02 3.14 -17.24
C PRO A 47 -11.07 4.13 -17.79
N PRO A 48 -11.93 4.73 -16.94
CA PRO A 48 -12.88 5.75 -17.40
C PRO A 48 -12.15 7.05 -17.80
N ASN A 49 -10.91 7.21 -17.37
CA ASN A 49 -10.02 8.33 -17.63
C ASN A 49 -8.55 7.93 -17.37
N GLY A 50 -7.59 8.73 -17.85
CA GLY A 50 -6.15 8.48 -17.64
C GLY A 50 -5.47 7.73 -18.79
N ARG A 51 -4.30 7.14 -18.52
CA ARG A 51 -3.53 6.39 -19.52
C ARG A 51 -4.24 5.07 -19.84
N PRO A 52 -4.41 4.73 -21.13
CA PRO A 52 -4.89 3.41 -21.53
C PRO A 52 -3.99 2.32 -20.95
N TYR A 53 -4.62 1.27 -20.42
CA TYR A 53 -3.95 0.03 -20.04
C TYR A 53 -4.77 -1.16 -20.53
N HIS A 54 -4.13 -2.33 -20.62
CA HIS A 54 -4.81 -3.58 -20.97
C HIS A 54 -5.20 -4.28 -19.66
N PRO A 55 -6.50 -4.32 -19.30
CA PRO A 55 -6.92 -4.92 -18.04
C PRO A 55 -6.66 -6.43 -18.05
N VAL A 56 -6.17 -6.96 -16.93
CA VAL A 56 -5.84 -8.38 -16.78
C VAL A 56 -6.72 -8.95 -15.68
N VAL A 57 -7.44 -10.00 -16.04
CA VAL A 57 -8.35 -10.68 -15.12
C VAL A 57 -7.54 -11.53 -14.14
N THR A 58 -7.53 -11.14 -12.88
CA THR A 58 -7.03 -11.97 -11.78
C THR A 58 -8.19 -12.65 -11.07
N LEU A 59 -7.94 -13.76 -10.36
CA LEU A 59 -8.95 -14.51 -9.60
C LEU A 59 -9.75 -13.62 -8.63
N ASN A 60 -9.15 -12.53 -8.16
CA ASN A 60 -9.73 -11.58 -7.23
C ASN A 60 -10.21 -10.27 -7.90
N GLY A 61 -10.15 -10.14 -9.23
CA GLY A 61 -10.67 -8.98 -9.96
C GLY A 61 -9.82 -7.70 -9.90
N TRP A 62 -8.54 -7.81 -9.53
CA TRP A 62 -7.65 -6.66 -9.46
C TRP A 62 -6.87 -6.58 -10.77
N THR A 63 -7.42 -5.83 -11.73
CA THR A 63 -6.79 -4.86 -12.67
C THR A 63 -7.61 -4.66 -13.94
#